data_AF-A0A9C6TBC5-F1
#
_entry.id   AF-A0A9C6TBC5-F1
#
_cell.length_a   1.000
_cell.length_b   1.000
_cell.length_c   1.000
_cell.angle_alpha   90.00
_cell.angle_beta   90.00
_cell.angle_gamma   90.00
#
_symmetry.space_group_name_H-M   'P 1'
#
loop_
_entity.id
_entity.type
_entity.pdbx_description
1 polymer ?
#
loop_
_entity_poly.entity_id
_entity_poly.type
_entity_poly.pdbx_seq_one_letter_code
_entity_poly.pdbx_strand_id
1 'polypeptide(L)'
;MWKIILLTLYLPHLNTVAYTLMLLAMFPEYQEKAFEEFCAFFPKSGDFDVSYSDIKNLVYLDLILNESMRLLTPVPMVARQTMRDEWNFYSKRSSDCNRHLSLASG
;
A
#
# COMPACT_ATOMS: atom_id res chain seq x y z
N MET A 1 24.24 -6.19 -3.35
CA MET A 1 23.24 -5.19 -2.95
C MET A 1 22.31 -4.76 -4.08
N TRP A 2 22.81 -4.35 -5.26
CA TRP A 2 21.97 -3.98 -6.43
C TRP A 2 20.95 -5.04 -6.87
N LYS A 3 21.32 -6.34 -6.85
CA LYS A 3 20.41 -7.43 -7.25
C LYS A 3 19.17 -7.59 -6.36
N ILE A 4 19.30 -7.28 -5.06
CA ILE A 4 18.17 -7.34 -4.11
C ILE A 4 17.18 -6.24 -4.44
N ILE A 5 17.68 -5.02 -4.71
CA ILE A 5 16.85 -3.87 -5.07
C ILE A 5 16.04 -4.15 -6.34
N LEU A 6 16.68 -4.68 -7.38
CA LEU A 6 16.00 -5.01 -8.63
C LEU A 6 14.92 -6.09 -8.46
N LEU A 7 15.21 -7.14 -7.68
CA LEU A 7 14.24 -8.20 -7.39
C LEU A 7 13.07 -7.69 -6.55
N THR A 8 13.32 -6.83 -5.56
CA THR A 8 12.26 -6.26 -4.71
C THR A 8 11.40 -5.23 -5.43
N LEU A 9 11.93 -4.54 -6.45
CA LEU A 9 11.13 -3.59 -7.24
C LEU A 9 10.15 -4.35 -8.13
N TYR A 10 10.60 -5.34 -8.89
CA TYR A 10 9.78 -5.96 -9.93
C TYR A 10 8.61 -6.81 -9.41
N LEU A 11 8.83 -7.60 -8.34
CA LEU A 11 7.84 -8.55 -7.82
C LEU A 11 6.51 -7.92 -7.33
N PRO A 12 6.49 -6.84 -6.51
CA PRO A 12 5.24 -6.26 -6.01
C PRO A 12 4.37 -5.61 -7.10
N HIS A 13 4.98 -5.10 -8.18
CA HIS A 13 4.23 -4.54 -9.31
C HIS A 13 3.39 -5.62 -10.02
N LEU A 14 3.97 -6.80 -10.28
CA LEU A 14 3.25 -7.90 -10.91
C LEU A 14 2.07 -8.40 -10.07
N ASN A 15 2.28 -8.53 -8.75
CA ASN A 15 1.24 -8.97 -7.83
C ASN A 15 0.08 -7.96 -7.81
N THR A 16 0.39 -6.66 -7.79
CA THR A 16 -0.63 -5.60 -7.80
C THR A 16 -1.51 -5.68 -9.05
N VAL A 17 -0.90 -5.89 -10.23
CA VAL A 17 -1.64 -6.02 -11.51
C VAL A 17 -2.50 -7.29 -11.51
N ALA A 18 -1.94 -8.43 -11.08
CA ALA A 18 -2.67 -9.69 -11.01
C ALA A 18 -3.88 -9.63 -10.07
N TYR A 19 -3.73 -9.03 -8.89
CA TYR A 19 -4.83 -8.85 -7.94
C TYR A 19 -5.89 -7.89 -8.44
N THR A 20 -5.49 -6.79 -9.09
CA THR A 20 -6.43 -5.84 -9.69
C THR A 20 -7.26 -6.53 -10.79
N LEU A 21 -6.62 -7.30 -11.67
CA LEU A 21 -7.29 -8.10 -12.71
C LEU A 21 -8.26 -9.13 -12.12
N MET A 22 -7.86 -9.82 -11.04
CA MET A 22 -8.71 -10.79 -10.35
C MET A 22 -9.95 -10.12 -9.74
N LEU A 23 -9.80 -8.95 -9.13
CA LEU A 23 -10.92 -8.18 -8.57
C LEU A 23 -11.86 -7.68 -9.67
N LEU A 24 -11.34 -7.18 -10.79
CA LEU A 24 -12.16 -6.81 -11.95
C LEU A 24 -12.95 -8.01 -12.48
N ALA A 25 -12.32 -9.18 -12.62
CA ALA A 25 -12.97 -10.38 -13.12
C ALA A 25 -14.07 -10.91 -12.18
N MET A 26 -13.96 -10.66 -10.87
CA MET A 26 -14.96 -11.06 -9.87
C MET A 26 -16.16 -10.09 -9.83
N PHE A 27 -15.96 -8.84 -10.24
CA PHE A 27 -16.94 -7.75 -10.11
C PHE A 27 -17.20 -7.07 -11.47
N PRO A 28 -17.98 -7.72 -12.36
CA PRO A 28 -18.22 -7.22 -13.73
C PRO A 28 -18.88 -5.84 -13.77
N GLU A 29 -19.72 -5.51 -12.78
CA GLU A 29 -20.39 -4.20 -12.67
C GLU A 29 -19.40 -3.03 -12.56
N TYR A 30 -18.25 -3.25 -11.90
CA TYR A 30 -17.23 -2.22 -11.73
C TYR A 30 -16.32 -2.16 -12.96
N GLN A 31 -16.09 -3.29 -13.61
CA GLN A 31 -15.37 -3.35 -14.88
C GLN A 31 -16.10 -2.59 -15.98
N GLU A 32 -17.43 -2.72 -16.09
CA GLU A 32 -18.22 -2.03 -17.11
C GLU A 32 -18.17 -0.50 -16.94
N LYS A 33 -18.33 -0.01 -15.71
CA LYS A 33 -18.18 1.44 -15.39
C LYS A 33 -16.79 1.98 -15.72
N ALA A 34 -15.74 1.23 -15.37
CA ALA A 34 -14.37 1.61 -15.71
C ALA A 34 -14.14 1.63 -17.23
N PHE A 35 -14.76 0.71 -17.96
CA PHE A 35 -14.67 0.63 -19.41
C PHE A 35 -15.44 1.76 -20.10
N GLU A 36 -16.60 2.18 -19.58
CA GLU A 36 -17.33 3.35 -20.06
C GLU A 36 -16.52 4.64 -19.88
N GLU A 37 -15.93 4.85 -18.70
CA GLU A 37 -15.04 5.98 -18.44
C GLU A 37 -13.86 5.96 -19.42
N PHE A 38 -13.20 4.80 -19.56
CA PHE A 38 -12.09 4.63 -20.50
C PHE A 38 -12.50 4.97 -21.94
N CYS A 39 -13.62 4.43 -22.43
CA CYS A 39 -14.11 4.71 -23.78
C CYS A 39 -14.51 6.18 -23.99
N ALA A 40 -14.91 6.89 -22.95
CA ALA A 40 -15.25 8.31 -23.03
C ALA A 40 -14.01 9.20 -23.19
N PHE A 41 -12.88 8.81 -22.58
CA PHE A 41 -11.63 9.58 -22.65
C PHE A 41 -10.77 9.26 -23.88
N PHE A 42 -10.78 8.01 -24.37
CA PHE A 42 -9.96 7.61 -25.51
C PHE A 42 -10.75 7.58 -26.83
N PRO A 43 -10.49 8.48 -27.81
CA PRO A 43 -11.11 8.42 -29.12
C PRO A 43 -10.64 7.18 -29.91
N LYS A 44 -11.58 6.48 -30.57
CA LYS A 44 -11.36 5.19 -31.26
C LYS A 44 -10.47 5.25 -32.51
N SER A 45 -9.93 6.41 -32.90
CA SER A 45 -9.27 6.59 -34.19
C SER A 45 -8.18 7.66 -34.15
N GLY A 46 -6.93 7.23 -34.22
CA GLY A 46 -5.74 8.07 -34.38
C GLY A 46 -4.59 7.57 -33.51
N ASP A 47 -3.35 7.67 -34.01
CA ASP A 47 -2.12 7.37 -33.25
C ASP A 47 -2.16 8.10 -31.91
N PHE A 48 -2.49 7.34 -30.86
CA PHE A 48 -2.70 7.88 -29.53
C PHE A 48 -1.42 7.67 -28.74
N ASP A 49 -0.67 8.75 -28.55
CA ASP A 49 0.46 8.76 -27.64
C ASP A 49 -0.05 9.01 -26.22
N VAL A 50 -0.02 7.98 -25.37
CA VAL A 50 -0.55 8.05 -24.00
C VAL A 50 0.34 8.98 -23.18
N SER A 51 -0.12 10.21 -22.94
CA SER A 51 0.57 11.14 -22.07
C SER A 51 0.29 10.83 -20.60
N TYR A 52 1.26 11.11 -19.72
CA TYR A 52 1.10 10.94 -18.27
C TYR A 52 -0.04 11.82 -17.71
N SER A 53 -0.40 12.90 -18.40
CA SER A 53 -1.58 13.72 -18.07
C SER A 53 -2.88 12.93 -18.21
N ASP A 54 -2.96 12.03 -19.17
CA ASP A 54 -4.19 11.32 -19.52
C ASP A 54 -4.44 10.18 -18.53
N ILE A 55 -3.36 9.57 -18.02
CA ILE A 55 -3.41 8.57 -16.96
C ILE A 55 -4.04 9.15 -15.69
N LYS A 56 -3.75 10.41 -15.36
CA LYS A 56 -4.35 11.09 -14.20
C LYS A 56 -5.84 11.41 -14.35
N ASN A 57 -6.35 11.44 -15.58
CA ASN A 57 -7.77 11.72 -15.83
C ASN A 57 -8.66 10.49 -15.63
N LEU A 58 -8.08 9.29 -15.50
CA LEU A 58 -8.77 8.01 -15.24
C LEU A 58 -9.06 7.84 -13.74
N VAL A 59 -9.92 8.70 -13.20
CA VAL A 59 -10.18 8.79 -11.75
C VAL A 59 -10.80 7.50 -11.21
N TYR A 60 -11.72 6.86 -11.94
CA TYR A 60 -12.35 5.63 -11.48
C TYR A 60 -11.38 4.45 -11.48
N LEU A 61 -10.50 4.36 -12.49
CA LEU A 61 -9.47 3.32 -12.54
C LEU A 61 -8.46 3.47 -11.38
N ASP A 62 -8.05 4.70 -11.06
CA ASP A 62 -7.17 5.00 -9.92
C ASP A 62 -7.83 4.66 -8.58
N LEU A 63 -9.14 4.87 -8.45
CA LEU A 63 -9.91 4.46 -7.27
C LEU A 63 -9.90 2.94 -7.10
N ILE A 64 -10.13 2.18 -8.17
CA ILE A 64 -10.12 0.71 -8.14
C ILE A 64 -8.72 0.19 -7.78
N LEU A 65 -7.67 0.78 -8.35
CA LEU A 65 -6.29 0.40 -8.05
C LEU A 65 -5.96 0.63 -6.56
N ASN A 66 -6.35 1.78 -6.01
CA ASN A 66 -6.15 2.10 -4.61
C ASN A 66 -6.93 1.16 -3.67
N GLU A 67 -8.18 0.84 -3.98
CA GLU A 67 -8.97 -0.14 -3.22
C GLU A 67 -8.34 -1.54 -3.29
N SER A 68 -7.87 -1.95 -4.46
CA SER A 68 -7.17 -3.22 -4.66
C SER A 68 -5.90 -3.31 -3.81
N MET A 69 -5.12 -2.22 -3.73
CA MET A 69 -3.93 -2.14 -2.88
C MET A 69 -4.25 -2.07 -1.39
N ARG A 70 -5.42 -1.55 -0.99
CA ARG A 70 -5.87 -1.58 0.40
C ARG A 70 -6.24 -2.99 0.84
N LEU A 71 -6.86 -3.77 -0.03
CA LEU A 71 -7.30 -5.14 0.27
C LEU A 71 -6.16 -6.16 0.16
N LEU A 72 -5.31 -6.02 -0.86
CA LEU A 72 -4.26 -6.98 -1.20
C LEU A 72 -2.92 -6.27 -1.27
N THR A 73 -2.51 -5.67 -0.15
CA THR A 73 -1.28 -4.87 -0.09
C THR A 73 -0.06 -5.77 -0.35
N PRO A 74 0.78 -5.45 -1.36
CA PRO A 74 1.93 -6.28 -1.72
C PRO A 74 3.05 -6.30 -0.67
N VAL A 75 3.04 -5.35 0.28
CA VAL A 75 3.97 -5.29 1.43
C VAL A 75 3.18 -5.26 2.73
N PRO A 76 2.88 -6.41 3.34
CA PRO A 76 2.02 -6.48 4.52
C PRO A 76 2.70 -6.02 5.82
N MET A 77 4.04 -6.01 5.88
CA MET A 77 4.76 -5.56 7.07
C MET A 77 6.07 -4.86 6.71
N VAL A 78 6.32 -3.72 7.37
CA VAL A 78 7.62 -3.05 7.39
C VAL A 78 8.22 -3.22 8.78
N ALA A 79 9.12 -4.20 8.92
CA ALA A 79 9.84 -4.40 10.17
C ALA A 79 10.90 -3.30 10.34
N ARG A 80 10.70 -2.41 11.32
CA ARG A 80 11.75 -1.49 11.77
C ARG A 80 12.50 -2.13 12.93
N GLN A 81 13.82 -2.22 12.79
CA GLN A 81 14.69 -2.56 13.91
C GLN A 81 15.05 -1.27 14.64
N THR A 82 14.57 -1.11 15.88
CA THR A 82 14.99 -0.02 16.77
C THR A 82 16.44 -0.23 17.17
N MET A 83 17.35 0.53 16.56
CA MET A 83 18.72 0.67 17.03
C MET A 83 18.68 1.64 18.21
N ARG A 84 18.84 1.12 19.45
CA ARG A 84 19.07 1.84 20.73
C ARG A 84 17.89 1.86 21.73
N ASP A 85 18.06 1.04 22.76
CA ASP A 85 17.80 1.25 24.19
C ASP A 85 16.44 1.78 24.71
N GLU A 86 15.36 1.78 23.92
CA GLU A 86 14.03 2.15 24.43
C GLU A 86 13.53 1.23 25.55
N TRP A 87 13.98 -0.04 25.56
CA TRP A 87 13.67 -1.00 26.62
C TRP A 87 14.20 -0.57 28.00
N ASN A 88 15.32 0.16 28.03
CA ASN A 88 15.91 0.66 29.27
C ASN A 88 15.10 1.82 29.87
N PHE A 89 14.33 2.57 29.06
CA PHE A 89 13.49 3.64 29.56
C PHE A 89 12.21 3.11 30.23
N TYR A 90 11.57 2.09 29.64
CA TYR A 90 10.40 1.43 30.24
C TYR A 90 10.76 0.63 31.49
N SER A 91 11.91 -0.06 31.52
CA SER A 91 12.35 -0.80 32.71
C SER A 91 12.73 0.12 33.88
N LYS A 92 13.32 1.28 33.62
CA LYS A 92 13.66 2.26 34.67
C LYS A 92 12.41 2.86 35.31
N ARG A 93 11.40 3.20 34.50
CA ARG A 93 10.14 3.79 34.98
C ARG A 93 9.33 2.81 35.85
N SER A 94 9.30 1.52 35.52
CA SER A 94 8.62 0.52 36.38
C SER A 94 9.36 0.29 37.70
N SER A 95 10.70 0.34 37.67
CA SER A 95 11.56 0.24 38.85
C SER A 95 11.36 1.40 39.82
N ASP A 96 11.22 2.62 39.29
CA ASP A 96 11.04 3.83 40.11
C ASP A 96 9.62 3.92 40.70
N CYS A 97 8.60 3.42 39.99
CA CYS A 97 7.22 3.36 40.51
C CYS A 97 7.10 2.33 41.67
N ASN A 98 7.75 1.17 41.56
CA ASN A 98 7.76 0.17 42.63
C ASN A 98 8.49 0.64 43.90
N ARG A 99 9.50 1.51 43.76
CA ARG A 99 10.27 2.03 44.91
C ARG A 99 9.49 3.08 45.70
N HIS A 100 8.57 3.80 45.06
CA HIS A 100 7.70 4.76 45.74
C HIS A 100 6.53 4.09 46.49
N LEU A 101 6.04 2.95 46.02
CA LEU A 101 4.97 2.20 46.68
C LEU A 101 5.43 1.53 47.99
N SER A 102 6.69 1.11 48.10
CA SER A 102 7.24 0.51 49.33
C SER A 102 7.53 1.50 50.46
N LEU A 103 7.54 2.81 50.17
CA LEU A 103 7.73 3.88 51.17
C LEU A 103 6.41 4.43 51.72
N ALA A 104 5.28 4.15 51.07
CA ALA A 104 3.95 4.60 51.51
C ALA A 104 3.22 3.57 52.40
N SER A 105 3.82 2.39 52.63
CA SER A 105 3.26 1.29 53.42
C SER A 105 4.01 1.03 54.73
N GLY A 106 4.72 2.04 55.26
CA GLY A 106 5.45 2.00 56.53
C GLY A 106 4.87 2.96 57.56
#